data_AF-A0A834JQG5-F1
#
_entry.id   AF-A0A834JQG5-F1
#
_cell.length_a   1.000
_cell.length_b   1.000
_cell.length_c   1.000
_cell.angle_alpha   90.00
_cell.angle_beta   90.00
_cell.angle_gamma   90.00
#
_symmetry.space_group_name_H-M   'P 1'
#
loop_
_entity.id
_entity.type
_entity.pdbx_description
1 polymer ?
#
loop_
_entity_poly.entity_id
_entity_poly.type
_entity_poly.pdbx_seq_one_letter_code
_entity_poly.pdbx_strand_id
1 'polypeptide(L)'
;MCLYIESRFQKDLPQSLHECDGCSMTTWVQNQGQCGVCGDAFHLNEPRPHEAGGEYAKGTIVRHYTVGQEIDIEVELTANHMGGFELYLCPNNNPRSEATQQCFDRYPLYVSGTRDVRFEIPLNTEKKAIFRYRVVLPPYITCTQCVIQWNYYTGNMWGTCDNGTEAVGCGRPETFRNCADVSIVTSTAGVPPPFVQNDNPFLLYYRDVTSPNNIFPLIVRSQVCVPTYLYRFIPGMTDWCQANCLRYPPNCPNMVCQCPEVCDAIGEIEGKEGASVYCMDKCLVYPSDCPNHRCRCY
;
A
#
# COMPACT_ATOMS: atom_id res chain seq x y z
N MET A 1 4.02 5.12 -1.31
CA MET A 1 2.86 5.49 -0.46
C MET A 1 1.78 4.45 -0.70
N CYS A 2 1.31 3.70 0.30
CA CYS A 2 0.53 2.47 0.06
C CYS A 2 -0.75 2.43 0.93
N LEU A 3 -1.86 1.96 0.35
CA LEU A 3 -3.07 1.57 1.09
C LEU A 3 -2.83 0.20 1.74
N TYR A 4 -3.25 0.02 2.99
CA TYR A 4 -3.22 -1.27 3.69
C TYR A 4 -4.63 -1.63 4.11
N ILE A 5 -5.44 -2.22 3.24
CA ILE A 5 -6.78 -2.71 3.62
C ILE A 5 -6.62 -3.94 4.51
N GLU A 6 -6.28 -3.71 5.78
CA GLU A 6 -5.97 -4.66 6.85
C GLU A 6 -5.65 -6.08 6.35
N SER A 7 -4.68 -6.12 5.44
CA SER A 7 -4.13 -7.29 4.77
C SER A 7 -2.77 -6.85 4.22
N ARG A 8 -1.86 -6.58 5.16
CA ARG A 8 -0.49 -7.11 5.22
C ARG A 8 0.15 -7.74 3.95
N PHE A 9 -0.05 -7.26 2.71
CA PHE A 9 0.31 -8.06 1.51
C PHE A 9 0.90 -7.31 0.32
N GLN A 10 1.24 -6.03 0.45
CA GLN A 10 1.71 -5.25 -0.71
C GLN A 10 3.14 -4.69 -0.55
N LYS A 11 3.98 -5.41 0.18
CA LYS A 11 5.28 -4.89 0.64
C LYS A 11 6.49 -5.64 0.08
N ASP A 12 6.31 -6.27 -1.07
CA ASP A 12 7.28 -7.19 -1.68
C ASP A 12 7.92 -6.73 -3.00
N LEU A 13 7.76 -5.47 -3.39
CA LEU A 13 8.32 -4.97 -4.64
C LEU A 13 9.60 -4.15 -4.39
N PRO A 14 10.68 -4.35 -5.17
CA PRO A 14 11.90 -3.55 -5.08
C PRO A 14 11.62 -2.03 -5.03
N GLN A 15 12.51 -1.24 -4.44
CA GLN A 15 12.32 0.21 -4.26
C GLN A 15 11.94 1.00 -5.51
N SER A 16 12.39 0.56 -6.68
CA SER A 16 12.01 1.11 -7.99
C SER A 16 10.55 0.82 -8.40
N LEU A 17 9.79 0.16 -7.53
CA LEU A 17 8.43 -0.35 -7.74
C LEU A 17 7.50 -0.01 -6.55
N HIS A 18 8.00 0.74 -5.56
CA HIS A 18 7.23 1.34 -4.45
C HIS A 18 6.59 2.69 -4.83
N GLU A 19 6.93 3.18 -6.02
CA GLU A 19 6.16 4.19 -6.71
C GLU A 19 4.87 3.49 -7.17
N CYS A 20 3.82 3.57 -6.33
CA CYS A 20 2.56 4.02 -6.91
C CYS A 20 2.96 5.30 -7.61
N ASP A 21 3.23 5.25 -8.91
CA ASP A 21 3.61 6.43 -9.67
C ASP A 21 2.47 7.39 -9.40
N GLY A 22 2.71 8.35 -8.49
CA GLY A 22 1.74 9.37 -8.21
C GLY A 22 1.41 9.95 -9.57
N CYS A 23 0.13 10.13 -9.85
CA CYS A 23 -0.29 11.07 -10.87
C CYS A 23 0.06 12.47 -10.36
N SER A 24 1.38 12.71 -10.35
CA SER A 24 2.12 13.86 -9.89
C SER A 24 2.00 14.95 -10.94
N MET A 25 2.18 16.19 -10.52
CA MET A 25 2.18 17.36 -11.40
C MET A 25 3.06 17.18 -12.67
N THR A 26 4.12 16.37 -12.58
CA THR A 26 5.00 15.95 -13.69
C THR A 26 4.32 15.07 -14.75
N THR A 27 3.38 14.19 -14.36
CA THR A 27 2.57 13.39 -15.31
C THR A 27 1.42 14.18 -15.94
N TRP A 28 1.00 15.32 -15.40
CA TRP A 28 -0.04 16.16 -16.01
C TRP A 28 0.43 16.80 -17.33
N VAL A 29 1.68 17.26 -17.36
CA VAL A 29 2.28 17.87 -18.55
C VAL A 29 2.56 16.83 -19.64
N GLN A 30 2.84 15.58 -19.26
CA GLN A 30 3.24 14.51 -20.19
C GLN A 30 2.08 13.57 -20.59
N ASN A 31 1.14 13.27 -19.69
CA ASN A 31 0.06 12.29 -19.87
C ASN A 31 -1.35 12.89 -19.71
N GLN A 32 -1.50 14.22 -19.74
CA GLN A 32 -2.79 14.92 -19.58
C GLN A 32 -3.56 14.55 -18.29
N GLY A 33 -2.84 14.04 -17.27
CA GLY A 33 -3.42 13.60 -15.99
C GLY A 33 -4.09 12.25 -15.99
N GLN A 34 -3.80 11.41 -16.99
CA GLN A 34 -4.28 10.05 -17.01
C GLN A 34 -3.40 9.17 -16.14
N CYS A 35 -4.04 8.31 -15.35
CA CYS A 35 -3.43 7.31 -14.47
C CYS A 35 -3.90 5.93 -14.91
N GLY A 36 -3.04 4.91 -14.77
CA GLY A 36 -3.49 3.52 -14.78
C GLY A 36 -4.51 3.28 -13.67
N VAL A 37 -5.31 2.23 -13.82
CA VAL A 37 -6.40 1.92 -12.89
C VAL A 37 -5.86 1.70 -11.46
N CYS A 38 -4.69 1.08 -11.36
CA CYS A 38 -4.07 0.70 -10.10
C CYS A 38 -2.81 1.52 -9.75
N GLY A 39 -2.61 2.68 -10.38
CA GLY A 39 -1.54 3.63 -10.04
C GLY A 39 -0.29 3.55 -10.93
N ASP A 40 -0.31 2.72 -11.97
CA ASP A 40 0.76 2.69 -12.96
C ASP A 40 0.78 3.94 -13.83
N ALA A 41 1.97 4.36 -14.28
CA ALA A 41 2.08 5.45 -15.23
C ALA A 41 1.38 5.12 -16.56
N PHE A 42 0.55 6.05 -17.03
CA PHE A 42 -0.35 5.80 -18.16
C PHE A 42 0.37 5.44 -19.48
N HIS A 43 1.57 5.98 -19.69
CA HIS A 43 2.40 5.78 -20.88
C HIS A 43 3.05 4.39 -20.97
N LEU A 44 2.98 3.57 -19.91
CA LEU A 44 3.46 2.20 -19.96
C LEU A 44 2.58 1.35 -20.88
N ASN A 45 3.20 0.38 -21.57
CA ASN A 45 2.48 -0.57 -22.40
C ASN A 45 1.62 -1.50 -21.54
N GLU A 46 0.47 -1.89 -22.07
CA GLU A 46 -0.41 -2.88 -21.42
C GLU A 46 0.08 -4.33 -21.68
N PRO A 47 -0.06 -5.24 -20.71
CA PRO A 47 -0.59 -5.01 -19.35
C PRO A 47 0.42 -4.28 -18.47
N ARG A 48 -0.06 -3.24 -17.75
CA ARG A 48 0.79 -2.50 -16.81
C ARG A 48 1.11 -3.37 -15.59
N PRO A 49 2.19 -3.11 -14.85
CA PRO A 49 2.64 -4.00 -13.78
C PRO A 49 1.58 -4.32 -12.71
N HIS A 50 0.74 -3.35 -12.33
CA HIS A 50 -0.31 -3.51 -11.32
C HIS A 50 -1.71 -3.78 -11.90
N GLU A 51 -1.82 -3.95 -13.22
CA GLU A 51 -3.05 -4.30 -13.93
C GLU A 51 -3.05 -5.80 -14.29
N ALA A 52 -4.22 -6.40 -14.49
CA ALA A 52 -4.44 -7.81 -14.73
C ALA A 52 -3.54 -8.37 -15.84
N GLY A 53 -2.78 -9.41 -15.50
CA GLY A 53 -1.77 -10.00 -16.40
C GLY A 53 -0.38 -9.36 -16.28
N GLY A 54 -0.26 -8.27 -15.52
CA GLY A 54 1.00 -7.64 -15.13
C GLY A 54 1.82 -8.47 -14.14
N GLU A 55 2.95 -7.91 -13.74
CA GLU A 55 3.88 -8.57 -12.82
C GLU A 55 3.25 -8.81 -11.45
N TYR A 56 2.38 -7.90 -10.99
CA TYR A 56 1.89 -7.87 -9.61
C TYR A 56 0.41 -8.22 -9.47
N ALA A 57 -0.40 -7.99 -10.50
CA ALA A 57 -1.80 -8.40 -10.52
C ALA A 57 -1.93 -9.90 -10.88
N LYS A 58 -1.59 -10.77 -9.92
CA LYS A 58 -1.68 -12.23 -10.05
C LYS A 58 -3.05 -12.82 -9.72
N GLY A 59 -4.00 -12.00 -9.30
CA GLY A 59 -5.33 -12.47 -8.91
C GLY A 59 -5.37 -13.11 -7.52
N THR A 60 -4.41 -12.77 -6.67
CA THR A 60 -4.28 -13.33 -5.33
C THR A 60 -5.30 -12.71 -4.41
N ILE A 61 -6.29 -13.49 -3.95
CA ILE A 61 -7.25 -13.03 -2.96
C ILE A 61 -6.55 -12.85 -1.61
N VAL A 62 -6.39 -11.59 -1.18
CA VAL A 62 -5.71 -11.25 0.07
C VAL A 62 -6.63 -11.30 1.29
N ARG A 63 -7.95 -11.28 1.07
CA ARG A 63 -8.93 -11.37 2.17
C ARG A 63 -10.31 -11.88 1.76
N HIS A 64 -11.03 -12.43 2.74
CA HIS A 64 -12.41 -12.89 2.60
C HIS A 64 -13.34 -12.07 3.50
N TYR A 65 -14.29 -11.37 2.89
CA TYR A 65 -15.28 -10.57 3.60
C TYR A 65 -16.70 -11.12 3.42
N THR A 66 -17.61 -10.60 4.22
CA THR A 66 -19.06 -10.80 4.07
C THR A 66 -19.75 -9.56 3.53
N VAL A 67 -20.87 -9.79 2.84
CA VAL A 67 -21.73 -8.71 2.36
C VAL A 67 -22.13 -7.77 3.50
N GLY A 68 -22.03 -6.46 3.27
CA GLY A 68 -22.42 -5.45 4.28
C GLY A 68 -21.47 -5.30 5.46
N GLN A 69 -20.35 -6.04 5.48
CA GLN A 69 -19.40 -6.00 6.58
C GLN A 69 -18.73 -4.63 6.68
N GLU A 70 -18.58 -4.15 7.91
CA GLU A 70 -17.69 -3.05 8.24
C GLU A 70 -16.26 -3.60 8.33
N ILE A 71 -15.35 -3.05 7.53
CA ILE A 71 -13.97 -3.53 7.40
C ILE A 71 -12.99 -2.46 7.87
N ASP A 72 -11.90 -2.90 8.51
CA ASP A 72 -10.80 -2.05 8.92
C ASP A 72 -9.86 -1.76 7.75
N ILE A 73 -9.52 -0.49 7.57
CA ILE A 73 -8.57 0.03 6.60
C ILE A 73 -7.42 0.66 7.38
N GLU A 74 -6.20 0.24 7.05
CA GLU A 74 -4.94 0.82 7.51
C GLU A 74 -4.26 1.54 6.33
N VAL A 75 -3.54 2.63 6.56
CA VAL A 75 -2.83 3.35 5.50
C VAL A 75 -1.51 3.83 6.06
N GLU A 76 -0.38 3.37 5.52
CA GLU A 76 0.95 3.82 5.92
C GLU A 76 1.46 4.82 4.90
N LEU A 77 1.50 6.08 5.33
CA LEU A 77 2.04 7.17 4.55
C LEU A 77 3.50 7.37 4.94
N THR A 78 4.42 7.15 3.99
CA THR A 78 5.84 7.46 4.15
C THR A 78 6.13 8.96 4.05
N ALA A 79 5.31 9.68 3.30
CA ALA A 79 5.29 11.14 3.21
C ALA A 79 3.85 11.64 3.20
N ASN A 80 3.43 12.34 4.24
CA ASN A 80 2.07 12.86 4.41
C ASN A 80 1.92 14.23 3.73
N HIS A 81 1.14 14.27 2.65
CA HIS A 81 0.87 15.45 1.85
C HIS A 81 -0.52 16.06 2.14
N MET A 82 -1.11 15.75 3.31
CA MET A 82 -2.46 16.18 3.72
C MET A 82 -3.55 15.73 2.72
N GLY A 83 -4.76 16.26 2.80
CA GLY A 83 -5.86 15.88 1.90
C GLY A 83 -6.64 14.68 2.44
N GLY A 84 -6.99 13.72 1.58
CA GLY A 84 -7.90 12.64 1.99
C GLY A 84 -7.87 11.39 1.12
N PHE A 85 -8.43 10.31 1.66
CA PHE A 85 -8.50 8.99 1.04
C PHE A 85 -9.93 8.66 0.60
N GLU A 86 -10.07 8.02 -0.55
CA GLU A 86 -11.34 7.49 -1.05
C GLU A 86 -11.15 6.03 -1.45
N LEU A 87 -12.16 5.19 -1.17
CA LEU A 87 -12.14 3.78 -1.53
C LEU A 87 -13.32 3.43 -2.41
N TYR A 88 -13.05 2.57 -3.40
CA TYR A 88 -14.03 2.07 -4.34
C TYR A 88 -13.88 0.56 -4.51
N LEU A 89 -14.96 -0.11 -4.87
CA LEU A 89 -14.99 -1.56 -5.09
C LEU A 89 -15.37 -1.85 -6.55
N CYS A 90 -14.78 -2.87 -7.15
CA CYS A 90 -15.23 -3.42 -8.42
C CYS A 90 -15.42 -4.95 -8.32
N PRO A 91 -16.63 -5.48 -8.51
CA PRO A 91 -16.88 -6.93 -8.56
C PRO A 91 -16.46 -7.51 -9.93
N ASN A 92 -15.15 -7.72 -10.11
CA ASN A 92 -14.56 -8.10 -11.40
C ASN A 92 -14.72 -9.59 -11.75
N ASN A 93 -14.63 -10.50 -10.77
CA ASN A 93 -14.83 -11.95 -10.87
C ASN A 93 -13.93 -12.70 -11.87
N ASN A 94 -12.98 -12.02 -12.51
CA ASN A 94 -12.06 -12.61 -13.45
C ASN A 94 -10.65 -12.00 -13.28
N PRO A 95 -9.73 -12.68 -12.61
CA PRO A 95 -8.39 -12.14 -12.35
C PRO A 95 -7.53 -11.91 -13.60
N ARG A 96 -7.98 -12.36 -14.79
CA ARG A 96 -7.29 -12.12 -16.07
C ARG A 96 -7.86 -10.92 -16.83
N SER A 97 -8.91 -10.30 -16.32
CA SER A 97 -9.53 -9.11 -16.90
C SER A 97 -9.27 -7.93 -15.99
N GLU A 98 -8.86 -6.82 -16.57
CA GLU A 98 -8.64 -5.58 -15.83
C GLU A 98 -9.97 -4.97 -15.37
N ALA A 99 -9.99 -4.44 -14.15
CA ALA A 99 -11.14 -3.71 -13.64
C ALA A 99 -11.18 -2.32 -14.29
N THR A 100 -12.37 -1.80 -14.59
CA THR A 100 -12.49 -0.49 -15.23
C THR A 100 -12.79 0.60 -14.21
N GLN A 101 -12.34 1.84 -14.45
CA GLN A 101 -12.71 2.98 -13.60
C GLN A 101 -14.23 3.12 -13.47
N GLN A 102 -14.98 2.89 -14.55
CA GLN A 102 -16.44 2.90 -14.55
C GLN A 102 -17.05 1.88 -13.57
N CYS A 103 -16.40 0.75 -13.35
CA CYS A 103 -16.83 -0.24 -12.37
C CYS A 103 -16.66 0.30 -10.94
N PHE A 104 -15.49 0.87 -10.64
CA PHE A 104 -15.19 1.47 -9.33
C PHE A 104 -16.15 2.61 -8.98
N ASP A 105 -16.38 3.52 -9.93
CA ASP A 105 -17.23 4.70 -9.74
C ASP A 105 -18.68 4.32 -9.36
N ARG A 106 -19.10 3.08 -9.65
CA ARG A 106 -20.43 2.55 -9.31
C ARG A 106 -20.56 2.07 -7.86
N TYR A 107 -19.45 1.74 -7.20
CA TYR A 107 -19.46 1.17 -5.85
C TYR A 107 -18.46 1.89 -4.91
N PRO A 108 -18.73 3.15 -4.54
CA PRO A 108 -17.96 3.82 -3.50
C PRO A 108 -18.15 3.14 -2.14
N LEU A 109 -17.09 3.08 -1.35
CA LEU A 109 -17.10 2.59 0.03
C LEU A 109 -17.18 3.78 0.99
N TYR A 110 -18.22 3.81 1.82
CA TYR A 110 -18.45 4.90 2.77
C TYR A 110 -17.68 4.68 4.06
N VAL A 111 -17.13 5.76 4.62
CA VAL A 111 -16.51 5.74 5.94
C VAL A 111 -17.57 5.40 6.98
N SER A 112 -17.25 4.45 7.85
CA SER A 112 -18.17 3.97 8.87
C SER A 112 -18.61 5.09 9.80
N GLY A 113 -19.91 5.18 10.06
CA GLY A 113 -20.50 6.23 10.90
C GLY A 113 -20.70 7.57 10.19
N THR A 114 -20.32 7.72 8.93
CA THR A 114 -20.56 8.93 8.13
C THR A 114 -21.36 8.62 6.87
N ARG A 115 -21.63 9.66 6.05
CA ARG A 115 -22.18 9.50 4.70
C ARG A 115 -21.16 9.87 3.63
N ASP A 116 -19.90 10.01 4.04
CA ASP A 116 -18.83 10.49 3.21
C ASP A 116 -18.02 9.28 2.70
N VAL A 117 -17.67 9.33 1.42
CA VAL A 117 -16.74 8.37 0.79
C VAL A 117 -15.29 8.71 1.16
N ARG A 118 -15.06 9.98 1.47
CA ARG A 118 -13.74 10.55 1.70
C ARG A 118 -13.41 10.57 3.20
N PHE A 119 -12.29 9.96 3.54
CA PHE A 119 -11.64 10.11 4.84
C PHE A 119 -10.65 11.27 4.79
N GLU A 120 -10.89 12.33 5.55
CA GLU A 120 -9.98 13.48 5.63
C GLU A 120 -8.84 13.23 6.62
N ILE A 121 -7.61 13.51 6.19
CA ILE A 121 -6.43 13.40 7.04
C ILE A 121 -6.43 14.55 8.06
N PRO A 122 -6.35 14.29 9.38
CA PRO A 122 -6.26 15.35 10.38
C PRO A 122 -5.03 16.25 10.16
N LEU A 123 -5.21 17.57 10.23
CA LEU A 123 -4.17 18.57 9.91
C LEU A 123 -2.91 18.48 10.79
N ASN A 124 -3.03 17.97 12.02
CA ASN A 124 -1.92 17.90 12.97
C ASN A 124 -1.22 16.52 12.97
N THR A 125 -1.19 15.84 11.83
CA THR A 125 -0.59 14.52 11.70
C THR A 125 0.89 14.61 11.34
N GLU A 126 1.66 13.62 11.80
CA GLU A 126 3.10 13.53 11.52
C GLU A 126 3.39 13.36 10.03
N LYS A 127 4.63 13.68 9.62
CA LYS A 127 5.10 13.55 8.23
C LYS A 127 5.10 12.09 7.75
N LYS A 128 5.26 11.13 8.66
CA LYS A 128 5.08 9.69 8.43
C LYS A 128 4.03 9.22 9.43
N ALA A 129 2.99 8.54 8.97
CA ALA A 129 1.89 8.15 9.85
C ALA A 129 1.15 6.90 9.35
N ILE A 130 0.58 6.17 10.30
CA ILE A 130 -0.34 5.06 10.05
C ILE A 130 -1.75 5.55 10.39
N PHE A 131 -2.63 5.60 9.39
CA PHE A 131 -4.03 5.93 9.56
C PHE A 131 -4.85 4.65 9.66
N ARG A 132 -5.80 4.61 10.59
CA ARG A 132 -6.74 3.50 10.74
C ARG A 132 -8.15 4.05 10.76
N TYR A 133 -9.00 3.53 9.90
CA TYR A 133 -10.41 3.88 9.82
C TYR A 133 -11.21 2.70 9.28
N ARG A 134 -12.53 2.76 9.39
CA ARG A 134 -13.42 1.70 8.93
C ARG A 134 -14.26 2.16 7.77
N VAL A 135 -14.55 1.26 6.83
CA VAL A 135 -15.47 1.48 5.73
C VAL A 135 -16.50 0.36 5.66
N VAL A 136 -17.64 0.63 5.05
CA VAL A 136 -18.74 -0.34 4.95
C VAL A 136 -18.82 -0.91 3.53
N LEU A 137 -18.74 -2.23 3.41
CA LEU A 137 -18.95 -2.93 2.14
C LEU A 137 -20.42 -2.88 1.69
N PRO A 138 -20.72 -2.85 0.39
CA PRO A 138 -22.10 -2.85 -0.09
C PRO A 138 -22.87 -4.12 0.35
N PRO A 139 -24.10 -4.01 0.86
CA PRO A 139 -24.83 -5.14 1.45
C PRO A 139 -25.36 -6.17 0.43
N TYR A 140 -25.25 -5.90 -0.87
CA TYR A 140 -25.80 -6.72 -1.95
C TYR A 140 -24.75 -7.14 -2.99
N ILE A 141 -23.46 -6.93 -2.72
CA ILE A 141 -22.38 -7.28 -3.65
C ILE A 141 -21.64 -8.50 -3.16
N THR A 142 -21.54 -9.51 -4.03
CA THR A 142 -20.69 -10.68 -3.84
C THR A 142 -19.77 -10.85 -5.03
N CYS A 143 -18.60 -11.43 -4.79
CA CYS A 143 -17.60 -11.64 -5.82
C CYS A 143 -16.61 -12.73 -5.41
N THR A 144 -16.19 -13.53 -6.38
CA THR A 144 -15.08 -14.47 -6.22
C THR A 144 -13.74 -13.74 -6.21
N GLN A 145 -13.65 -12.65 -6.98
CA GLN A 145 -12.56 -11.68 -6.97
C GLN A 145 -13.15 -10.28 -7.18
N CYS A 146 -13.04 -9.44 -6.15
CA CYS A 146 -13.27 -8.02 -6.22
C CYS A 146 -11.93 -7.31 -6.17
N VAL A 147 -11.85 -6.15 -6.81
CA VAL A 147 -10.74 -5.22 -6.61
C VAL A 147 -11.23 -4.09 -5.72
N ILE A 148 -10.49 -3.73 -4.68
CA ILE A 148 -10.68 -2.46 -3.97
C ILE A 148 -9.62 -1.48 -4.46
N GLN A 149 -10.05 -0.33 -4.97
CA GLN A 149 -9.19 0.77 -5.39
C GLN A 149 -9.11 1.81 -4.27
N TRP A 150 -7.89 2.13 -3.87
CA TRP A 150 -7.55 3.32 -3.11
C TRP A 150 -7.31 4.49 -4.02
N ASN A 151 -7.79 5.67 -3.63
CA ASN A 151 -7.33 6.94 -4.15
C ASN A 151 -6.88 7.81 -2.98
N TYR A 152 -5.70 8.39 -3.07
CA TYR A 152 -5.21 9.43 -2.17
C TYR A 152 -5.03 10.73 -2.93
N TYR A 153 -5.78 11.75 -2.53
CA TYR A 153 -5.71 13.09 -3.09
C TYR A 153 -4.97 14.01 -2.14
N THR A 154 -3.81 14.52 -2.56
CA THR A 154 -2.99 15.40 -1.73
C THR A 154 -3.66 16.76 -1.49
N GLY A 155 -3.33 17.40 -0.37
CA GLY A 155 -3.91 18.69 0.04
C GLY A 155 -2.91 19.86 0.06
N ASN A 156 -1.63 19.58 -0.18
CA ASN A 156 -0.54 20.56 -0.05
C ASN A 156 -0.09 21.18 -1.39
N MET A 157 -0.75 20.87 -2.50
CA MET A 157 -0.35 21.37 -3.83
C MET A 157 -0.79 22.82 -4.03
N TRP A 158 0.08 23.65 -4.63
CA TRP A 158 -0.28 25.02 -5.04
C TRP A 158 -0.88 25.02 -6.44
N GLY A 159 -2.00 25.69 -6.63
CA GLY A 159 -2.61 25.80 -7.96
C GLY A 159 -3.68 26.89 -8.03
N THR A 160 -4.27 27.03 -9.22
CA THR A 160 -5.29 28.04 -9.50
C THR A 160 -6.68 27.53 -9.09
N CYS A 161 -7.39 28.27 -8.25
CA CYS A 161 -8.76 27.99 -7.84
C CYS A 161 -9.75 28.43 -8.93
N ASP A 162 -11.02 28.01 -8.85
CA ASP A 162 -12.06 28.35 -9.83
C ASP A 162 -12.30 29.87 -9.99
N ASN A 163 -11.98 30.66 -8.97
CA ASN A 163 -12.07 32.12 -8.98
C ASN A 163 -10.84 32.81 -9.60
N GLY A 164 -9.89 32.06 -10.16
CA GLY A 164 -8.66 32.56 -10.77
C GLY A 164 -7.56 32.98 -9.78
N THR A 165 -7.80 32.86 -8.47
CA THR A 165 -6.75 33.07 -7.44
C THR A 165 -5.88 31.84 -7.33
N GLU A 166 -4.67 31.98 -6.79
CA GLU A 166 -3.79 30.86 -6.50
C GLU A 166 -3.68 30.62 -5.00
N ALA A 167 -3.83 29.37 -4.58
CA ALA A 167 -3.72 28.98 -3.18
C ALA A 167 -3.27 27.51 -3.04
N VAL A 168 -2.82 27.16 -1.84
CA VAL A 168 -2.58 25.76 -1.45
C VAL A 168 -3.92 25.03 -1.38
N GLY A 169 -3.98 23.82 -1.93
CA GLY A 169 -5.19 23.01 -2.06
C GLY A 169 -6.04 23.35 -3.28
N CYS A 170 -5.62 24.33 -4.09
CA CYS A 170 -6.25 24.66 -5.37
C CYS A 170 -5.52 24.03 -6.54
N GLY A 171 -6.20 23.94 -7.68
CA GLY A 171 -5.74 23.17 -8.83
C GLY A 171 -6.03 21.68 -8.67
N ARG A 172 -5.46 20.85 -9.55
CA ARG A 172 -5.68 19.40 -9.53
C ARG A 172 -4.68 18.75 -8.58
N PRO A 173 -5.11 18.07 -7.52
CA PRO A 173 -4.17 17.47 -6.57
C PRO A 173 -3.37 16.36 -7.23
N GLU A 174 -2.15 16.14 -6.71
CA GLU A 174 -1.44 14.89 -6.98
C GLU A 174 -2.27 13.74 -6.42
N THR A 175 -2.40 12.67 -7.22
CA THR A 175 -3.24 11.52 -6.87
C THR A 175 -2.41 10.26 -6.85
N PHE A 176 -2.47 9.50 -5.77
CA PHE A 176 -1.88 8.17 -5.68
C PHE A 176 -2.99 7.12 -5.72
N ARG A 177 -2.75 6.02 -6.43
CA ARG A 177 -3.72 4.92 -6.53
C ARG A 177 -3.08 3.61 -6.16
N ASN A 178 -3.91 2.71 -5.67
CA ASN A 178 -3.49 1.34 -5.37
C ASN A 178 -4.70 0.39 -5.43
N CYS A 179 -4.47 -0.88 -5.76
CA CYS A 179 -5.52 -1.90 -5.86
C CYS A 179 -5.23 -3.11 -4.97
N ALA A 180 -6.29 -3.72 -4.41
CA ALA A 180 -6.19 -4.98 -3.68
C ALA A 180 -7.30 -5.97 -4.08
N ASP A 181 -6.92 -7.23 -4.28
CA ASP A 181 -7.83 -8.32 -4.67
C ASP A 181 -8.45 -9.00 -3.44
N VAL A 182 -9.76 -8.94 -3.27
CA VAL A 182 -10.50 -9.52 -2.14
C VAL A 182 -11.66 -10.38 -2.63
N SER A 183 -12.28 -11.17 -1.76
CA SER A 183 -13.53 -11.87 -2.09
C SER A 183 -14.62 -11.52 -1.09
N ILE A 184 -15.86 -11.47 -1.56
CA ILE A 184 -17.02 -11.13 -0.74
C ILE A 184 -18.09 -12.21 -0.93
N VAL A 185 -18.46 -12.87 0.17
CA VAL A 185 -19.41 -13.98 0.19
C VAL A 185 -20.66 -13.65 0.99
N THR A 186 -21.77 -14.35 0.71
CA THR A 186 -22.99 -14.25 1.51
C THR A 186 -22.84 -15.00 2.83
N SER A 187 -23.31 -14.41 3.93
CA SER A 187 -23.52 -15.12 5.20
C SER A 187 -24.87 -15.84 5.14
N THR A 188 -24.93 -17.02 4.54
CA THR A 188 -26.20 -17.72 4.26
C THR A 188 -26.82 -18.46 5.46
N ALA A 189 -26.27 -18.33 6.67
CA ALA A 189 -26.79 -19.09 7.83
C ALA A 189 -26.62 -18.42 9.21
N GLY A 190 -26.31 -17.11 9.30
CA GLY A 190 -26.00 -16.46 10.58
C GLY A 190 -24.71 -16.98 11.25
N VAL A 191 -24.02 -17.91 10.61
CA VAL A 191 -22.67 -18.37 10.92
C VAL A 191 -21.82 -18.05 9.68
N PRO A 192 -20.85 -17.12 9.76
CA PRO A 192 -19.93 -16.90 8.66
C PRO A 192 -19.20 -18.21 8.35
N PRO A 193 -18.92 -18.52 7.06
CA PRO A 193 -18.13 -19.69 6.72
C PRO A 193 -16.84 -19.72 7.55
N PRO A 194 -16.33 -20.89 7.96
CA PRO A 194 -15.19 -20.98 8.87
C PRO A 194 -13.92 -20.29 8.36
N PHE A 195 -13.83 -19.98 7.05
CA PHE A 195 -12.75 -19.24 6.42
C PHE A 195 -12.92 -17.71 6.40
N VAL A 196 -14.13 -17.18 6.66
CA VAL A 196 -14.41 -15.72 6.69
C VAL A 196 -13.96 -15.08 8.01
N GLN A 197 -13.88 -15.85 9.08
CA GLN A 197 -13.30 -15.41 10.36
C GLN A 197 -11.94 -16.07 10.67
N ASN A 198 -11.57 -17.14 9.97
CA ASN A 198 -10.16 -17.54 9.83
C ASN A 198 -9.55 -16.85 8.61
N ASP A 199 -9.51 -15.52 8.63
CA ASP A 199 -8.35 -14.87 8.06
C ASP A 199 -7.20 -15.35 8.93
N ASN A 200 -6.48 -16.40 8.52
CA ASN A 200 -5.22 -16.71 9.17
C ASN A 200 -4.40 -15.42 9.03
N PRO A 201 -4.09 -14.70 10.12
CA PRO A 201 -3.42 -13.40 10.03
C PRO A 201 -2.00 -13.51 9.42
N PHE A 202 -1.61 -14.74 9.06
CA PHE A 202 -0.38 -15.22 8.49
C PHE A 202 -0.62 -16.26 7.38
N LEU A 203 -1.51 -15.99 6.41
CA LEU A 203 -1.53 -16.73 5.14
C LEU A 203 -0.20 -16.39 4.42
N LEU A 204 0.83 -17.14 4.77
CA LEU A 204 2.23 -16.87 4.49
C LEU A 204 2.62 -17.06 3.04
N TYR A 205 1.71 -17.58 2.23
CA TYR A 205 2.03 -18.01 0.90
C TYR A 205 0.89 -17.73 -0.06
N TYR A 206 1.16 -17.04 -1.17
CA TYR A 206 0.18 -16.93 -2.24
C TYR A 206 0.42 -17.97 -3.33
N ARG A 207 -0.67 -18.32 -3.99
CA ARG A 207 -0.69 -19.19 -5.16
C ARG A 207 -1.05 -18.35 -6.37
N ASP A 208 -0.08 -18.15 -7.24
CA ASP A 208 -0.29 -17.41 -8.48
C ASP A 208 -1.30 -18.17 -9.36
N VAL A 209 -2.35 -17.48 -9.82
CA VAL A 209 -3.37 -18.05 -10.72
C VAL A 209 -2.75 -18.46 -12.06
N THR A 210 -1.65 -17.83 -12.47
CA THR A 210 -0.90 -18.14 -13.69
C THR A 210 0.09 -19.29 -13.49
N SER A 211 0.52 -19.58 -12.26
CA SER A 211 1.42 -20.70 -11.92
C SER A 211 0.93 -21.46 -10.68
N PRO A 212 -0.10 -22.32 -10.83
CA PRO A 212 -0.75 -22.98 -9.70
C PRO A 212 0.16 -23.99 -8.97
N ASN A 213 1.32 -24.35 -9.50
CA ASN A 213 2.25 -25.26 -8.82
C ASN A 213 3.26 -24.54 -7.93
N ASN A 214 3.40 -23.22 -8.07
CA ASN A 214 4.34 -22.42 -7.30
C ASN A 214 3.62 -21.70 -6.16
N ILE A 215 4.24 -21.74 -4.99
CA ILE A 215 3.74 -21.18 -3.75
C ILE A 215 4.81 -20.21 -3.25
N PHE A 216 4.48 -18.92 -3.18
CA PHE A 216 5.43 -17.85 -2.90
C PHE A 216 5.18 -17.23 -1.52
N PRO A 217 6.21 -16.98 -0.70
CA PRO A 217 6.00 -16.33 0.58
C PRO A 217 5.44 -14.91 0.39
N LEU A 218 4.44 -14.54 1.20
CA LEU A 218 3.84 -13.21 1.25
C LEU A 218 4.57 -12.38 2.32
N ILE A 219 5.35 -11.36 1.95
CA ILE A 219 6.00 -10.45 2.89
C ILE A 219 5.07 -9.29 3.22
N VAL A 220 4.94 -9.13 4.52
CA VAL A 220 3.82 -8.47 5.17
C VAL A 220 4.15 -7.03 5.61
N ARG A 221 5.44 -6.71 5.66
CA ARG A 221 6.03 -5.44 6.15
C ARG A 221 7.19 -5.02 5.22
N SER A 222 7.20 -3.77 4.75
CA SER A 222 8.34 -3.13 4.04
C SER A 222 9.38 -2.76 5.08
N GLN A 223 9.74 -3.76 5.85
CA GLN A 223 10.54 -3.65 7.04
C GLN A 223 11.82 -4.37 6.70
N VAL A 224 12.88 -3.59 6.55
CA VAL A 224 14.20 -4.16 6.34
C VAL A 224 14.65 -4.70 7.67
N CYS A 225 14.98 -5.98 7.69
CA CYS A 225 15.57 -6.61 8.85
C CYS A 225 17.05 -6.84 8.55
N VAL A 226 17.88 -6.07 9.24
CA VAL A 226 19.34 -6.11 9.12
C VAL A 226 19.96 -6.85 10.30
N PRO A 227 21.12 -7.48 10.14
CA PRO A 227 21.86 -8.04 11.26
C PRO A 227 22.30 -6.94 12.24
N THR A 228 22.36 -7.29 13.52
CA THR A 228 22.94 -6.41 14.55
C THR A 228 24.44 -6.23 14.31
N TYR A 229 25.06 -5.26 15.00
CA TYR A 229 26.49 -4.96 14.89
C TYR A 229 27.39 -6.21 15.03
N LEU A 230 27.00 -7.18 15.86
CA LEU A 230 27.77 -8.40 16.10
C LEU A 230 27.72 -9.38 14.92
N TYR A 231 26.62 -9.41 14.17
CA TYR A 231 26.37 -10.41 13.13
C TYR A 231 26.49 -9.85 11.70
N ARG A 232 26.68 -8.53 11.54
CA ARG A 232 26.76 -7.85 10.23
C ARG A 232 27.90 -8.29 9.32
N PHE A 233 28.96 -8.88 9.88
CA PHE A 233 30.14 -9.31 9.12
C PHE A 233 30.02 -10.74 8.58
N ILE A 234 28.96 -11.46 8.94
CA ILE A 234 28.75 -12.82 8.45
C ILE A 234 28.07 -12.75 7.08
N PRO A 235 28.66 -13.35 6.02
CA PRO A 235 28.07 -13.36 4.69
C PRO A 235 26.67 -13.98 4.67
N GLY A 236 25.72 -13.35 3.95
CA GLY A 236 24.35 -13.82 3.84
C GLY A 236 23.45 -13.54 5.05
N MET A 237 23.95 -12.91 6.12
CA MET A 237 23.12 -12.58 7.29
C MET A 237 22.04 -11.54 7.00
N THR A 238 22.27 -10.62 6.06
CA THR A 238 21.23 -9.68 5.63
C THR A 238 20.02 -10.42 5.05
N ASP A 239 20.25 -11.36 4.13
CA ASP A 239 19.20 -12.18 3.54
C ASP A 239 18.56 -13.10 4.57
N TRP A 240 19.37 -13.64 5.49
CA TRP A 240 18.87 -14.44 6.59
C TRP A 240 17.95 -13.64 7.50
N CYS A 241 18.34 -12.45 7.94
CA CYS A 241 17.51 -11.58 8.77
C CYS A 241 16.24 -11.17 8.03
N GLN A 242 16.36 -10.78 6.76
CA GLN A 242 15.22 -10.43 5.93
C GLN A 242 14.23 -11.60 5.83
N ALA A 243 14.70 -12.81 5.50
CA ALA A 243 13.83 -13.98 5.37
C ALA A 243 13.30 -14.49 6.72
N ASN A 244 14.12 -14.52 7.78
CA ASN A 244 13.77 -15.16 9.05
C ASN A 244 13.00 -14.24 9.99
N CYS A 245 13.20 -12.93 9.90
CA CYS A 245 12.40 -11.99 10.67
C CYS A 245 11.03 -11.76 10.04
N LEU A 246 10.95 -11.84 8.71
CA LEU A 246 9.71 -11.60 7.97
C LEU A 246 8.92 -12.90 7.69
N ARG A 247 9.50 -14.09 7.86
CA ARG A 247 8.74 -15.35 7.86
C ARG A 247 7.83 -15.46 9.08
N TYR A 248 6.87 -16.38 9.04
CA TYR A 248 6.08 -16.77 10.21
C TYR A 248 6.25 -18.27 10.53
N PRO A 249 6.30 -18.67 11.81
CA PRO A 249 6.51 -17.79 12.96
C PRO A 249 7.85 -17.03 12.84
N PRO A 250 7.88 -15.72 13.18
CA PRO A 250 9.07 -14.91 13.02
C PRO A 250 10.18 -15.47 13.89
N ASN A 251 11.31 -15.76 13.26
CA ASN A 251 12.52 -16.12 13.93
C ASN A 251 13.48 -14.94 13.82
N CYS A 252 13.16 -13.90 14.60
CA CYS A 252 13.96 -12.69 14.69
C CYS A 252 14.55 -12.56 16.09
N PRO A 253 15.67 -13.22 16.41
CA PRO A 253 16.32 -13.02 17.69
C PRO A 253 16.88 -11.59 17.73
N ASN A 254 16.44 -10.77 18.69
CA ASN A 254 16.87 -9.37 18.84
C ASN A 254 18.40 -9.20 18.99
N MET A 255 19.12 -10.26 19.40
CA MET A 255 20.59 -10.25 19.47
C MET A 255 21.26 -10.39 18.10
N VAL A 256 20.55 -10.99 17.14
CA VAL A 256 21.07 -11.39 15.82
C VAL A 256 20.59 -10.43 14.73
N CYS A 257 19.30 -10.08 14.75
CA CYS A 257 18.66 -9.23 13.76
C CYS A 257 17.89 -8.09 14.43
N GLN A 258 17.79 -6.97 13.73
CA GLN A 258 16.98 -5.81 14.09
C GLN A 258 16.21 -5.33 12.86
N CYS A 259 15.00 -4.83 13.07
CA CYS A 259 14.10 -4.41 12.01
C CYS A 259 13.69 -2.95 12.24
N PRO A 260 14.58 -1.98 11.94
CA PRO A 260 14.33 -0.57 12.25
C PRO A 260 13.09 -0.02 11.54
N GLU A 261 12.40 0.91 12.17
CA GLU A 261 11.21 1.58 11.63
C GLU A 261 11.44 3.07 11.37
N VAL A 262 12.44 3.65 12.03
CA VAL A 262 12.79 5.06 11.99
C VAL A 262 14.28 5.19 11.68
N CYS A 263 14.62 6.17 10.84
CA CYS A 263 16.00 6.55 10.56
C CYS A 263 16.16 8.05 10.67
N ASP A 264 17.10 8.48 11.50
CA ASP A 264 17.44 9.88 11.69
C ASP A 264 18.76 10.23 11.02
N ALA A 265 18.83 11.45 10.49
CA ALA A 265 20.04 12.03 9.97
C ALA A 265 21.01 12.38 11.10
N ILE A 266 22.27 11.93 10.95
CA ILE A 266 23.37 12.21 11.87
C ILE A 266 24.55 12.84 11.14
N GLY A 267 25.46 13.47 11.88
CA GLY A 267 26.69 14.01 11.32
C GLY A 267 26.43 15.21 10.41
N GLU A 268 26.99 15.20 9.20
CA GLU A 268 27.00 16.37 8.30
C GLU A 268 25.61 16.77 7.75
N ILE A 269 24.62 15.89 7.87
CA ILE A 269 23.26 16.14 7.43
C ILE A 269 22.25 16.26 8.57
N GLU A 270 22.71 16.21 9.81
CA GLU A 270 21.86 16.42 10.98
C GLU A 270 21.22 17.82 10.95
N GLY A 271 19.92 17.89 11.24
CA GLY A 271 19.16 19.14 11.27
C GLY A 271 18.86 19.78 9.91
N LYS A 272 19.32 19.21 8.79
CA LYS A 272 18.96 19.68 7.44
C LYS A 272 17.55 19.23 7.08
N GLU A 273 16.78 20.13 6.48
CA GLU A 273 15.43 19.82 6.02
C GLU A 273 15.46 18.69 4.97
N GLY A 274 14.61 17.69 5.16
CA GLY A 274 14.56 16.49 4.30
C GLY A 274 15.64 15.43 4.55
N ALA A 275 16.61 15.67 5.44
CA ALA A 275 17.69 14.71 5.68
C ALA A 275 17.23 13.39 6.34
N SER A 276 16.27 13.44 7.27
CA SER A 276 15.69 12.21 7.84
C SER A 276 14.89 11.42 6.80
N VAL A 277 14.24 12.11 5.85
CA VAL A 277 13.53 11.44 4.73
C VAL A 277 14.55 10.73 3.83
N TYR A 278 15.64 11.39 3.47
CA TYR A 278 16.76 10.77 2.74
C TYR A 278 17.29 9.51 3.46
N CYS A 279 17.43 9.57 4.78
CA CYS A 279 17.87 8.41 5.57
C CYS A 279 16.84 7.28 5.59
N MET A 280 15.56 7.60 5.74
CA MET A 280 14.50 6.59 5.65
C MET A 280 14.48 5.92 4.27
N ASP A 281 14.58 6.70 3.19
CA ASP A 281 14.60 6.18 1.82
C ASP A 281 15.82 5.29 1.58
N LYS A 282 17.02 5.68 2.03
CA LYS A 282 18.23 4.89 1.80
C LYS A 282 18.35 3.66 2.69
N CYS A 283 17.84 3.73 3.91
CA CYS A 283 18.11 2.72 4.92
C CYS A 283 16.96 1.73 5.13
N LEU A 284 15.71 2.17 5.01
CA LEU A 284 14.52 1.34 5.25
C LEU A 284 14.04 0.61 3.99
N VAL A 285 14.94 0.35 3.03
CA VAL A 285 14.63 -0.47 1.87
C VAL A 285 15.65 -1.58 1.62
N TYR A 286 15.21 -2.69 1.02
CA TYR A 286 16.02 -3.87 0.74
C TYR A 286 16.32 -3.98 -0.77
N PRO A 287 17.59 -4.23 -1.17
CA PRO A 287 18.77 -4.22 -0.32
C PRO A 287 19.10 -2.81 0.19
N SER A 288 19.51 -2.72 1.46
CA SER A 288 19.74 -1.43 2.13
C SER A 288 21.08 -0.82 1.72
N ASP A 289 21.05 0.41 1.21
CA ASP A 289 22.22 1.24 0.88
C ASP A 289 22.39 2.35 1.94
N CYS A 290 22.30 1.95 3.21
CA CYS A 290 22.27 2.88 4.33
C CYS A 290 23.67 3.48 4.62
N PRO A 291 23.87 4.80 4.49
CA PRO A 291 25.13 5.43 4.85
C PRO A 291 25.23 5.57 6.38
N ASN A 292 25.84 4.59 7.05
CA ASN A 292 25.96 4.52 8.52
C ASN A 292 26.67 5.73 9.18
N HIS A 293 27.39 6.55 8.42
CA HIS A 293 28.06 7.77 8.90
C HIS A 293 27.15 9.02 8.85
N ARG A 294 26.01 8.91 8.17
CA ARG A 294 25.05 10.00 7.92
C ARG A 294 23.64 9.65 8.39
N CYS A 295 23.35 8.38 8.60
CA CYS A 295 22.03 7.90 8.99
C CYS A 295 22.15 6.89 10.14
N ARG A 296 21.26 7.01 11.12
CA ARG A 296 21.12 6.08 12.24
C ARG A 296 19.68 5.59 12.31
N CYS A 297 19.51 4.27 12.23
CA CYS A 297 18.21 3.63 12.26
C CYS A 297 18.02 2.81 13.53
N TYR A 298 16.78 2.77 14.02
CA TYR A 298 16.38 2.04 15.23
C TYR A 298 14.95 1.51 15.13
#